data_AF-A0A1H8MQT5-F1
#
_entry.id   AF-A0A1H8MQT5-F1
#
_cell.length_a   1.000
_cell.length_b   1.000
_cell.length_c   1.000
_cell.angle_alpha   90.00
_cell.angle_beta   90.00
_cell.angle_gamma   90.00
#
_symmetry.space_group_name_H-M   'P 1'
#
loop_
_entity.id
_entity.type
_entity.pdbx_description
1 polymer ?
#
loop_
_entity_poly.entity_id
_entity_poly.type
_entity_poly.pdbx_seq_one_letter_code
_entity_poly.pdbx_strand_id
1 'polypeptide(L)' 'MIRAFSFLPALMVAACGQEVPQVDDPHNIVVNGEEMSQADFLDKYCIGKESNPTCSKVLDAATRNLIDKARNSYER' A
#
# COMPACT_ATOMS: atom_id res chain seq x y z
N MET A 1 8.30 45.27 31.90
CA MET A 1 7.50 44.78 30.75
C MET A 1 8.07 43.43 30.35
N ILE A 2 7.34 42.35 30.65
CA ILE A 2 7.78 40.95 30.46
C ILE A 2 7.57 40.61 28.98
N ARG A 3 8.66 40.48 28.23
CA ARG A 3 8.60 40.17 26.79
C ARG A 3 8.69 38.66 26.58
N ALA A 4 7.53 38.11 26.21
CA ALA A 4 7.32 36.98 25.31
C ALA A 4 8.22 35.75 25.50
N PHE A 5 7.75 34.83 26.34
CA PHE A 5 8.00 33.40 26.17
C PHE A 5 7.60 33.02 24.74
N SER A 6 8.58 32.88 23.85
CA SER A 6 8.34 32.31 22.53
C SER A 6 8.16 30.81 22.69
N PHE A 7 6.90 30.38 22.87
CA PHE A 7 6.46 29.03 22.61
C PHE A 7 6.65 28.75 21.12
N LEU A 8 7.80 28.18 20.74
CA LEU A 8 7.91 27.48 19.47
C LEU A 8 7.11 26.19 19.63
N PRO A 9 5.99 25.99 18.90
CA PRO A 9 5.36 24.69 18.89
C PRO A 9 6.35 23.75 18.20
N ALA A 10 6.83 22.77 18.97
CA ALA A 10 7.54 21.63 18.40
C ALA A 10 6.63 21.02 17.34
N LEU A 11 7.00 21.20 16.08
CA LEU A 11 6.39 20.51 14.95
C LEU A 11 6.41 19.02 15.27
N MET A 12 5.24 18.52 15.65
CA MET A 12 4.94 17.10 15.71
C MET A 12 5.31 16.50 14.36
N VAL A 13 6.47 15.86 14.28
CA VAL A 13 6.80 14.92 13.20
C VAL A 13 5.88 13.72 13.44
N ALA A 14 4.63 13.85 13.00
CA ALA A 14 3.66 12.78 13.01
C ALA A 14 4.19 11.68 12.09
N ALA A 15 4.67 10.60 12.72
CA ALA A 15 4.81 9.25 12.18
C ALA A 15 4.79 9.12 10.64
N CYS A 16 5.97 9.11 10.01
CA CYS A 16 6.16 8.50 8.70
C CYS A 16 6.08 6.96 8.83
N GLY A 17 4.97 6.44 9.36
CA GLY A 17 4.73 5.02 9.52
C GLY A 17 4.30 4.39 8.21
N GLN A 18 5.16 4.45 7.17
CA GLN A 18 4.98 3.91 5.80
C GLN A 18 3.54 3.48 5.52
N GLU A 19 2.64 4.45 5.38
CA GLU A 19 1.22 4.19 5.19
C GLU A 19 1.04 3.36 3.91
N VAL A 20 0.10 2.42 3.91
CA VAL A 20 -0.14 1.59 2.72
C VAL A 20 -0.57 2.53 1.60
N PRO A 21 0.15 2.60 0.47
CA PRO A 21 -0.23 3.47 -0.63
C PRO A 21 -1.63 3.12 -1.11
N GLN A 22 -2.44 4.12 -1.48
CA GLN A 22 -3.69 3.80 -2.17
C GLN A 22 -3.39 3.26 -3.56
N VAL A 23 -4.19 2.28 -3.96
CA VAL A 23 -4.12 1.63 -5.27
C VAL A 23 -5.51 1.70 -5.87
N ASP A 24 -5.63 2.41 -6.99
CA ASP A 24 -6.89 2.55 -7.74
C ASP A 24 -7.17 1.30 -8.59
N ASP A 25 -6.14 0.78 -9.27
CA ASP A 25 -6.21 -0.45 -10.06
C ASP A 25 -5.32 -1.56 -9.46
N PRO A 26 -5.91 -2.60 -8.82
CA PRO A 26 -5.15 -3.72 -8.29
C PRO A 26 -4.39 -4.53 -9.34
N HIS A 27 -4.78 -4.46 -10.63
CA HIS A 27 -4.10 -5.17 -11.72
C HIS A 27 -2.97 -4.36 -12.35
N ASN A 28 -2.93 -3.04 -12.10
CA ASN A 28 -1.87 -2.15 -12.55
C ASN A 28 -1.46 -1.22 -11.41
N ILE A 29 -0.63 -1.74 -10.50
CA ILE A 29 -0.23 -1.00 -9.31
C ILE A 29 0.88 -0.02 -9.68
N VAL A 30 0.63 1.26 -9.41
CA VAL A 30 1.63 2.34 -9.57
C VAL A 30 1.80 3.03 -8.24
N VAL A 31 3.02 2.99 -7.70
CA VAL A 31 3.38 3.66 -6.44
C VAL A 31 4.43 4.72 -6.73
N ASN A 32 4.14 5.99 -6.44
CA ASN A 32 5.03 7.12 -6.71
C ASN A 32 5.47 7.25 -8.19
N GLY A 33 4.62 6.81 -9.13
CA GLY A 33 4.92 6.83 -10.57
C GLY A 33 5.75 5.65 -11.07
N GLU A 34 6.08 4.69 -10.21
CA GLU A 34 6.74 3.44 -10.57
C GLU A 34 5.72 2.29 -10.59
N GLU A 35 5.68 1.55 -11.70
CA GLU A 35 4.89 0.33 -11.80
C GLU A 35 5.46 -0.74 -10.87
N MET A 36 4.58 -1.42 -10.13
CA MET A 36 4.94 -2.43 -9.16
C MET A 36 4.08 -3.67 -9.35
N SER A 37 4.66 -4.86 -9.13
CA SER A 37 3.88 -6.09 -9.17
C SER A 37 2.98 -6.22 -7.94
N GLN A 38 1.89 -6.96 -8.07
CA GLN A 38 1.01 -7.28 -6.94
C GLN A 38 1.77 -7.96 -5.79
N ALA A 39 2.70 -8.87 -6.10
CA ALA A 39 3.50 -9.57 -5.10
C ALA A 39 4.45 -8.61 -4.36
N ASP A 40 5.16 -7.75 -5.09
CA ASP A 40 6.08 -6.78 -4.50
C ASP A 40 5.34 -5.76 -3.63
N PHE A 41 4.14 -5.34 -4.05
CA PHE A 41 3.32 -4.43 -3.27
C PHE A 41 2.89 -5.06 -1.93
N LEU A 42 2.44 -6.32 -1.96
CA LEU A 42 2.04 -7.05 -0.76
C LEU A 42 3.22 -7.25 0.20
N ASP A 43 4.38 -7.65 -0.32
CA ASP A 43 5.60 -7.85 0.47
C ASP A 43 6.08 -6.54 1.12
N LYS A 44 6.08 -5.46 0.35
CA LYS A 44 6.67 -4.18 0.79
C LYS A 44 5.76 -3.36 1.69
N TYR A 45 4.44 -3.42 1.50
CA TYR A 45 3.48 -2.53 2.17
C TYR A 45 2.45 -3.25 3.04
N CYS A 46 2.21 -4.54 2.83
CA CYS A 46 1.10 -5.25 3.48
C CYS A 46 1.50 -6.21 4.60
N ILE A 47 2.80 -6.48 4.79
CA ILE A 47 3.28 -7.26 5.95
C ILE A 47 2.90 -6.55 7.26
N GLY A 48 2.12 -7.24 8.10
CA GLY A 48 1.60 -6.69 9.36
C GLY A 48 0.47 -5.67 9.20
N LYS A 49 -0.03 -5.45 7.97
CA LYS A 49 -1.13 -4.51 7.64
C LYS A 49 -2.22 -5.19 6.82
N GLU A 50 -2.43 -6.49 7.04
CA GLU A 50 -3.39 -7.32 6.28
C GLU A 50 -4.84 -6.81 6.38
N SER A 51 -5.20 -6.19 7.50
CA SER A 51 -6.51 -5.57 7.72
C SER A 51 -6.71 -4.28 6.90
N ASN A 52 -5.68 -3.77 6.23
CA ASN A 52 -5.82 -2.62 5.35
C ASN A 52 -6.65 -2.99 4.11
N PRO A 53 -7.69 -2.22 3.78
CA PRO A 53 -8.57 -2.54 2.66
C PRO A 53 -7.84 -2.58 1.30
N THR A 54 -6.77 -1.79 1.12
CA THR A 54 -5.97 -1.83 -0.09
C THR A 54 -5.20 -3.15 -0.21
N CYS A 55 -4.59 -3.61 0.89
CA CYS A 55 -3.90 -4.90 0.93
C CYS A 55 -4.84 -6.06 0.61
N SER A 56 -6.06 -6.03 1.16
CA SER A 56 -7.08 -7.03 0.85
C SER A 56 -7.49 -7.03 -0.63
N LYS A 57 -7.66 -5.86 -1.26
CA LYS A 57 -7.97 -5.76 -2.69
C LYS A 57 -6.84 -6.30 -3.58
N VAL A 58 -5.60 -5.92 -3.28
CA VAL A 58 -4.43 -6.37 -4.04
C VAL A 58 -4.25 -7.88 -3.91
N LEU A 59 -4.45 -8.43 -2.71
CA LEU A 59 -4.38 -9.86 -2.47
C LEU A 59 -5.46 -10.63 -3.24
N ASP A 60 -6.72 -10.18 -3.20
CA ASP A 60 -7.82 -10.82 -3.94
C ASP A 60 -7.55 -10.81 -5.46
N ALA A 61 -7.05 -9.70 -6.00
CA ALA A 61 -6.70 -9.58 -7.41
C ALA A 61 -5.55 -10.53 -7.80
N ALA A 62 -4.52 -10.66 -6.95
CA ALA A 62 -3.43 -11.61 -7.15
C ALA A 62 -3.92 -13.06 -7.16
N THR A 63 -4.77 -13.43 -6.20
CA THR A 63 -5.36 -14.77 -6.14
C THR A 63 -6.19 -15.08 -7.38
N ARG A 64 -7.03 -14.15 -7.84
CA ARG A 64 -7.83 -14.32 -9.07
C ARG A 64 -6.96 -14.52 -10.30
N ASN A 65 -5.91 -13.72 -10.46
CA ASN A 65 -4.95 -13.87 -11.56
C ASN A 65 -4.32 -15.27 -11.59
N LEU A 66 -3.96 -15.81 -10.42
CA LEU A 66 -3.41 -17.17 -10.32
C LEU A 66 -4.44 -18.25 -10.67
N ILE A 67 -5.68 -18.10 -10.20
CA ILE A 67 -6.77 -19.02 -10.52
C ILE A 67 -7.08 -19.00 -12.01
N ASP A 68 -7.18 -17.82 -12.62
CA ASP A 68 -7.45 -17.69 -14.06
C ASP A 68 -6.31 -18.26 -14.90
N LYS A 69 -5.06 -18.04 -14.48
CA LYS A 69 -3.89 -18.65 -15.13
C LYS A 69 -3.94 -20.18 -15.05
N ALA A 70 -4.29 -20.73 -13.89
CA ALA A 70 -4.42 -22.18 -13.70
C ALA A 70 -5.56 -22.76 -14.56
N ARG A 71 -6.71 -22.08 -14.60
CA ARG A 71 -7.88 -22.47 -15.40
C ARG A 71 -7.58 -22.48 -16.89
N ASN A 72 -6.97 -21.42 -17.41
CA ASN A 72 -6.56 -21.35 -18.82
C ASN A 72 -5.52 -22.43 -19.18
N SER A 73 -4.67 -22.82 -18.21
CA SER A 73 -3.70 -23.90 -18.43
C SER A 73 -4.34 -25.29 -18.51
N TYR A 74 -5.55 -25.48 -17.99
CA TYR A 74 -6.28 -26.75 -18.06
C TYR A 74 -7.09 -26.92 -19.35
N GLU A 75 -7.49 -25.82 -19.99
CA GLU A 75 -8.26 -25.85 -21.24
C GLU A 75 -7.40 -25.95 -22.52
N ARG A 76 -6.06 -26.03 -22.39
CA ARG A 76 -5.11 -26.15 -23.50
C ARG A 76 -4.54 -27.56 -23.59
#